data_AF-A0A9E4LDJ1-F1
#
_entry.id   AF-A0A9E4LDJ1-F1
#
_cell.length_a   1.000
_cell.length_b   1.000
_cell.length_c   1.000
_cell.angle_alpha   90.00
_cell.angle_beta   90.00
_cell.angle_gamma   90.00
#
_symmetry.space_group_name_H-M   'P 1'
#
loop_
_entity.id
_entity.type
_entity.pdbx_description
1 polymer ?
#
loop_
_entity_poly.entity_id
_entity_poly.type
_entity_poly.pdbx_seq_one_letter_code
_entity_poly.pdbx_strand_id
1 'polypeptide(L)'
;MEILTPLLTGQFALAVVITLLSGFTYGFAGFGGGLTMVPLMALLYWPVEGVILSSLLPVVTGAVGWPGVMPHVRWREVAPALITVLVTAPVGAYFLITGDPGPIRRAMGAIVLFFALIMLLGWQYKGPRNSATGILSGAIGGVVHGYLGMAGAWFSLYYLSGREEARIQRANLYITMLTVSAMAVIPHIVVGTMGRETWIRGIALVLPYAVAIWVGARVFRTTSDQSYRRVAIWLLVAIGLSVAIV
;
A
#
# COMPACT_ATOMS: atom_id res chain seq x y z
N MET A 1 26.64 -15.44 13.19
CA MET A 1 25.36 -16.17 13.01
C MET A 1 24.14 -15.36 13.43
N GLU A 2 24.23 -14.43 14.38
CA GLU A 2 23.09 -13.64 14.91
C GLU A 2 22.37 -12.71 13.89
N ILE A 3 22.98 -12.40 12.75
CA ILE A 3 22.36 -11.55 11.72
C ILE A 3 21.29 -12.32 10.93
N LEU A 4 21.48 -13.64 10.75
CA LEU A 4 20.59 -14.47 9.95
C LEU A 4 19.45 -15.10 10.77
N THR A 5 19.55 -15.09 12.10
CA THR A 5 18.54 -15.68 12.99
C THR A 5 17.11 -15.22 12.69
N PRO A 6 16.84 -13.92 12.44
CA PRO A 6 15.49 -13.46 12.08
C PRO A 6 14.96 -14.02 10.76
N LEU A 7 15.87 -14.41 9.85
CA LEU A 7 15.56 -14.91 8.50
C LEU A 7 15.36 -16.43 8.45
N LEU A 8 15.84 -17.16 9.46
CA LEU A 8 15.78 -18.63 9.53
C LEU A 8 14.50 -19.15 10.21
N THR A 9 13.49 -18.29 10.37
CA THR A 9 12.23 -18.63 11.05
C THR A 9 11.14 -19.03 10.06
N GLY A 10 10.23 -19.92 10.49
CA GLY A 10 9.02 -20.24 9.72
C GLY A 10 8.13 -19.01 9.48
N GLN A 11 8.15 -18.05 10.40
CA GLN A 11 7.48 -16.75 10.23
C GLN A 11 8.06 -15.97 9.05
N PHE A 12 9.39 -15.87 8.93
CA PHE A 12 10.01 -15.17 7.80
C PHE A 12 9.69 -15.83 6.46
N ALA A 13 9.66 -17.16 6.39
CA ALA A 13 9.22 -17.86 5.18
C ALA A 13 7.79 -17.47 4.77
N LEU A 14 6.86 -17.36 5.73
CA LEU A 14 5.51 -16.87 5.47
C LEU A 14 5.50 -15.39 5.04
N ALA A 15 6.36 -14.56 5.64
CA ALA A 15 6.52 -13.17 5.24
C ALA A 15 6.99 -13.04 3.78
N VAL A 16 7.88 -13.93 3.31
CA VAL A 16 8.28 -14.00 1.90
C VAL A 16 7.09 -14.34 1.00
N VAL A 17 6.27 -15.33 1.36
CA VAL A 17 5.07 -15.70 0.59
C VAL A 17 4.08 -14.54 0.52
N ILE A 18 3.80 -13.88 1.64
CA ILE A 18 2.92 -12.69 1.69
C ILE A 18 3.50 -11.57 0.81
N THR A 19 4.80 -11.36 0.87
CA THR A 19 5.49 -10.33 0.06
C THR A 19 5.42 -10.64 -1.42
N LEU A 20 5.60 -11.90 -1.82
CA LEU A 20 5.46 -12.33 -3.22
C LEU A 20 4.03 -12.12 -3.72
N LEU A 21 3.03 -12.49 -2.92
CA LEU A 21 1.62 -12.28 -3.25
C LEU A 21 1.27 -10.79 -3.39
N SER A 22 1.75 -9.98 -2.44
CA SER A 22 1.60 -8.52 -2.46
C SER A 22 2.28 -7.88 -3.66
N GLY A 23 3.54 -8.22 -3.94
CA GLY A 23 4.27 -7.69 -5.07
C GLY A 23 3.63 -8.08 -6.40
N PHE A 24 3.14 -9.32 -6.52
CA PHE A 24 2.44 -9.79 -7.71
C PHE A 24 1.13 -9.03 -7.93
N THR A 25 0.30 -8.88 -6.89
CA THR A 25 -0.95 -8.13 -6.98
C THR A 25 -0.72 -6.67 -7.34
N TYR A 26 0.26 -6.02 -6.70
CA TYR A 26 0.64 -4.65 -7.03
C TYR A 26 1.20 -4.51 -8.44
N GLY A 27 2.11 -5.40 -8.87
CA GLY A 27 2.69 -5.37 -10.21
C GLY A 27 1.66 -5.59 -11.30
N PHE A 28 0.65 -6.43 -11.03
CA PHE A 28 -0.42 -6.70 -11.99
C PHE A 28 -1.44 -5.54 -12.04
N ALA A 29 -2.01 -5.13 -10.89
CA ALA A 29 -3.12 -4.17 -10.86
C ALA A 29 -2.66 -2.70 -10.76
N GLY A 30 -1.43 -2.45 -10.34
CA GLY A 30 -0.95 -1.12 -9.92
C GLY A 30 -1.44 -0.68 -8.54
N PHE A 31 -2.20 -1.51 -7.83
CA PHE A 31 -2.69 -1.30 -6.46
C PHE A 31 -2.97 -2.65 -5.77
N GLY A 32 -3.38 -2.66 -4.50
CA GLY A 32 -3.76 -3.89 -3.80
C GLY A 32 -2.61 -4.64 -3.09
N GLY A 33 -1.35 -4.35 -3.41
CA GLY A 33 -0.21 -4.86 -2.65
C GLY A 33 -0.29 -4.51 -1.17
N GLY A 34 -0.54 -3.23 -0.84
CA GLY A 34 -0.74 -2.80 0.54
C GLY A 34 -1.96 -3.47 1.23
N LEU A 35 -3.08 -3.64 0.50
CA LEU A 35 -4.26 -4.33 1.01
C LEU A 35 -4.02 -5.82 1.28
N THR A 36 -3.02 -6.41 0.64
CA THR A 36 -2.62 -7.79 0.85
C THR A 36 -1.58 -7.91 1.96
N MET A 37 -0.53 -7.07 1.90
CA MET A 37 0.63 -7.19 2.75
C MET A 37 0.39 -6.71 4.17
N VAL A 38 -0.18 -5.51 4.34
CA VAL A 38 -0.30 -4.90 5.67
C VAL A 38 -1.09 -5.78 6.64
N PRO A 39 -2.31 -6.27 6.32
CA PRO A 39 -3.08 -7.03 7.30
C PRO A 39 -2.44 -8.40 7.59
N LEU A 40 -1.87 -9.06 6.58
CA LEU A 40 -1.21 -10.36 6.76
C LEU A 40 0.10 -10.23 7.56
N MET A 41 0.87 -9.17 7.32
CA MET A 41 2.06 -8.86 8.12
C MET A 41 1.70 -8.42 9.54
N ALA A 42 0.59 -7.71 9.73
CA ALA A 42 0.09 -7.33 11.05
C ALA A 42 -0.43 -8.52 11.88
N LEU A 43 -0.85 -9.61 11.23
CA LEU A 43 -1.16 -10.89 11.89
C LEU A 43 0.12 -11.66 12.25
N LEU A 44 1.09 -11.66 11.35
CA LEU A 44 2.35 -12.39 11.51
C LEU A 44 3.29 -11.76 12.54
N TYR A 45 3.33 -10.44 12.57
CA TYR A 45 4.14 -9.62 13.46
C TYR A 45 3.23 -8.66 14.25
N TRP A 46 3.75 -7.47 14.57
CA TRP A 46 2.99 -6.38 15.17
C TRP A 46 2.41 -5.45 14.09
N PRO A 47 1.22 -4.82 14.28
CA PRO A 47 0.63 -3.94 13.27
C PRO A 47 1.53 -2.81 12.81
N VAL A 48 2.28 -2.18 13.74
CA VAL A 48 3.24 -1.13 13.40
C VAL A 48 4.34 -1.67 12.47
N GLU A 49 4.90 -2.84 12.79
CA GLU A 49 5.92 -3.47 11.96
C GLU A 49 5.37 -3.85 10.57
N GLY A 50 4.12 -4.36 10.52
CA GLY A 50 3.45 -4.67 9.26
C GLY A 50 3.28 -3.46 8.36
N VAL A 51 2.90 -2.30 8.92
CA VAL A 51 2.82 -1.03 8.18
C VAL A 51 4.20 -0.56 7.73
N ILE A 52 5.21 -0.58 8.60
CA ILE A 52 6.58 -0.18 8.27
C ILE A 52 7.12 -1.00 7.09
N LEU A 53 7.06 -2.33 7.17
CA LEU A 53 7.53 -3.21 6.09
C LEU A 53 6.74 -2.94 4.79
N SER A 54 5.42 -2.77 4.91
CA SER A 54 4.54 -2.54 3.77
C SER A 54 4.71 -1.21 3.07
N SER A 55 5.24 -0.21 3.77
CA SER A 55 5.57 1.09 3.18
C SER A 55 7.03 1.16 2.73
N LEU A 56 7.95 0.50 3.43
CA LEU A 56 9.38 0.47 3.06
C LEU A 56 9.62 -0.20 1.70
N LEU A 57 8.98 -1.34 1.46
CA LEU A 57 9.16 -2.13 0.24
C LEU A 57 8.78 -1.34 -1.04
N PRO A 58 7.61 -0.69 -1.12
CA PRO A 58 7.26 0.23 -2.21
C PRO A 58 8.19 1.44 -2.34
N VAL A 59 8.72 1.98 -1.23
CA VAL A 59 9.68 3.11 -1.30
C VAL A 59 10.95 2.69 -2.02
N VAL A 60 11.55 1.56 -1.60
CA VAL A 60 12.80 1.09 -2.18
C VAL A 60 12.63 0.70 -3.64
N THR A 61 11.58 -0.06 -3.96
CA THR A 61 11.30 -0.49 -5.34
C THR A 61 10.82 0.65 -6.24
N GLY A 62 10.08 1.62 -5.69
CA GLY A 62 9.58 2.79 -6.41
C GLY A 62 10.63 3.89 -6.62
N ALA A 63 11.69 3.93 -5.81
CA ALA A 63 12.79 4.88 -5.98
C ALA A 63 13.57 4.70 -7.30
N VAL A 64 13.39 3.59 -8.02
CA VAL A 64 14.03 3.39 -9.32
C VAL A 64 13.21 4.00 -10.47
N GLY A 65 11.87 3.95 -10.38
CA GLY A 65 10.97 4.36 -11.47
C GLY A 65 10.53 5.83 -11.41
N TRP A 66 10.76 6.52 -10.29
CA TRP A 66 10.28 7.90 -10.11
C TRP A 66 10.75 8.93 -11.15
N PRO A 67 11.97 8.90 -11.75
CA PRO A 67 12.39 9.93 -12.69
C PRO A 67 11.62 9.82 -14.01
N GLY A 68 11.24 8.59 -14.39
CA GLY A 68 10.52 8.32 -15.63
C GLY A 68 9.06 8.75 -15.61
N VAL A 69 8.43 8.81 -14.43
CA VAL A 69 7.03 9.26 -14.29
C VAL A 69 6.90 10.76 -14.06
N MET A 70 7.97 11.41 -13.57
CA MET A 70 7.96 12.82 -13.18
C MET A 70 7.43 13.78 -14.26
N PRO A 71 7.81 13.63 -15.56
CA PRO A 71 7.31 14.51 -16.62
C PRO A 71 5.81 14.38 -16.89
N HIS A 72 5.17 13.29 -16.44
CA HIS A 72 3.75 13.03 -16.66
C HIS A 72 2.88 13.37 -15.45
N VAL A 73 3.48 13.80 -14.34
CA VAL A 73 2.77 14.18 -13.11
C VAL A 73 2.04 15.50 -13.30
N ARG A 74 0.74 15.51 -12.99
CA ARG A 74 -0.05 16.75 -12.89
C ARG A 74 -0.06 17.26 -11.47
N TRP A 75 0.91 18.12 -11.16
CA TRP A 75 1.07 18.72 -9.83
C TRP A 75 -0.15 19.49 -9.32
N ARG A 76 -0.99 20.06 -10.21
CA ARG A 76 -2.24 20.71 -9.81
C ARG A 76 -3.23 19.75 -9.14
N GLU A 77 -3.17 18.46 -9.47
CA GLU A 77 -4.00 17.41 -8.88
C GLU A 77 -3.32 16.74 -7.68
N VAL A 78 -2.00 16.53 -7.78
CA VAL A 78 -1.20 15.77 -6.81
C VAL A 78 -0.80 16.61 -5.60
N ALA A 79 -0.33 17.85 -5.80
CA ALA A 79 0.22 18.67 -4.72
C ALA A 79 -0.79 18.93 -3.58
N PRO A 80 -2.07 19.25 -3.82
CA PRO A 80 -3.04 19.43 -2.75
C PRO A 80 -3.22 18.16 -1.90
N ALA A 81 -3.21 16.99 -2.54
CA ALA A 81 -3.30 15.71 -1.85
C ALA A 81 -2.05 15.46 -1.01
N LEU A 82 -0.85 15.65 -1.56
CA LEU A 82 0.41 15.45 -0.84
C LEU A 82 0.57 16.38 0.37
N ILE A 83 0.25 17.67 0.21
CA ILE A 83 0.29 18.64 1.32
C ILE A 83 -0.64 18.20 2.45
N THR A 84 -1.82 17.70 2.11
CA THR A 84 -2.77 17.30 3.14
C THR A 84 -2.36 15.98 3.80
N VAL A 85 -1.83 15.02 3.04
CA VAL A 85 -1.21 13.80 3.59
C VAL A 85 -0.11 14.13 4.59
N LEU A 86 0.70 15.17 4.32
CA LEU A 86 1.76 15.59 5.24
C LEU A 86 1.25 15.91 6.64
N VAL A 87 0.05 16.49 6.72
CA VAL A 87 -0.57 16.90 7.97
C VAL A 87 -1.40 15.77 8.60
N THR A 88 -2.09 14.97 7.79
CA THR A 88 -3.04 13.97 8.29
C THR A 88 -2.43 12.58 8.53
N ALA A 89 -1.33 12.23 7.87
CA ALA A 89 -0.66 10.95 8.10
C ALA A 89 -0.14 10.79 9.54
N PRO A 90 0.48 11.81 10.18
CA PRO A 90 0.86 11.73 11.59
C PRO A 90 -0.34 11.45 12.52
N VAL A 91 -1.52 12.02 12.21
CA VAL A 91 -2.75 11.77 12.97
C VAL A 91 -3.15 10.29 12.86
N GLY A 92 -3.10 9.71 11.66
CA GLY A 92 -3.33 8.28 11.49
C GLY A 92 -2.30 7.42 12.23
N ALA A 93 -1.02 7.78 12.12
CA ALA A 93 0.07 7.05 12.77
C ALA A 93 -0.04 7.08 14.30
N TYR A 94 -0.53 8.17 14.88
CA TYR A 94 -0.83 8.24 16.31
C TYR A 94 -1.79 7.12 16.74
N PHE A 95 -2.91 6.94 16.04
CA PHE A 95 -3.86 5.86 16.33
C PHE A 95 -3.26 4.46 16.14
N LEU A 96 -2.35 4.29 15.18
CA LEU A 96 -1.66 3.02 14.97
C LEU A 96 -0.69 2.69 16.12
N ILE A 97 0.01 3.70 16.65
CA ILE A 97 1.04 3.52 17.67
C ILE A 97 0.41 3.37 19.07
N THR A 98 -0.64 4.13 19.37
CA THR A 98 -1.28 4.11 20.70
C THR A 98 -2.45 3.15 20.80
N GLY A 99 -2.95 2.65 19.67
CA GLY A 99 -4.10 1.77 19.63
C GLY A 99 -3.75 0.31 19.94
N ASP A 100 -4.75 -0.42 20.43
CA ASP A 100 -4.60 -1.84 20.67
C ASP A 100 -4.53 -2.64 19.35
N PRO A 101 -3.66 -3.67 19.26
CA PRO A 101 -3.46 -4.44 18.04
C PRO A 101 -4.71 -5.13 17.52
N GLY A 102 -5.56 -5.64 18.42
CA GLY A 102 -6.78 -6.36 18.06
C GLY A 102 -7.74 -5.47 17.26
N PRO A 103 -8.22 -4.35 17.83
CA PRO A 103 -9.03 -3.37 17.10
C PRO A 103 -8.40 -2.87 15.80
N ILE A 104 -7.09 -2.63 15.78
CA ILE A 104 -6.37 -2.20 14.56
C ILE A 104 -6.46 -3.27 13.48
N ARG A 105 -6.17 -4.53 13.81
CA ARG A 105 -6.31 -5.67 12.87
C ARG A 105 -7.73 -5.76 12.32
N ARG A 106 -8.75 -5.65 13.17
CA ARG A 106 -10.15 -5.66 12.71
C ARG A 106 -10.47 -4.49 11.78
N ALA A 107 -9.95 -3.29 12.07
CA ALA A 107 -10.08 -2.14 11.18
C ALA A 107 -9.37 -2.37 9.83
N MET A 108 -8.21 -3.03 9.82
CA MET A 108 -7.52 -3.48 8.61
C MET A 108 -8.38 -4.46 7.80
N GLY A 109 -8.99 -5.46 8.45
CA GLY A 109 -9.91 -6.39 7.79
C GLY A 109 -11.12 -5.66 7.19
N ALA A 110 -11.72 -4.74 7.96
CA ALA A 110 -12.87 -3.94 7.51
C ALA A 110 -12.53 -3.05 6.30
N ILE A 111 -11.35 -2.40 6.27
CA ILE A 111 -10.97 -1.55 5.13
C ILE A 111 -10.71 -2.39 3.87
N VAL A 112 -10.14 -3.59 4.02
CA VAL A 112 -9.94 -4.52 2.90
C VAL A 112 -11.30 -4.97 2.34
N LEU A 113 -12.25 -5.36 3.20
CA LEU A 113 -13.59 -5.75 2.78
C LEU A 113 -14.34 -4.59 2.11
N PHE A 114 -14.22 -3.38 2.66
CA PHE A 114 -14.80 -2.17 2.08
C PHE A 114 -14.30 -1.94 0.63
N PHE A 115 -12.98 -1.99 0.41
CA PHE A 115 -12.44 -1.82 -0.94
C PHE A 115 -12.77 -3.00 -1.86
N ALA A 116 -12.79 -4.24 -1.35
CA ALA A 116 -13.22 -5.39 -2.13
C ALA A 116 -14.68 -5.24 -2.61
N LEU A 117 -15.58 -4.73 -1.75
CA LEU A 117 -16.97 -4.44 -2.11
C LEU A 117 -17.08 -3.33 -3.16
N ILE A 118 -16.35 -2.23 -3.01
CA ILE A 118 -16.31 -1.16 -4.02
C ILE A 118 -15.85 -1.71 -5.37
N MET A 119 -14.80 -2.54 -5.36
CA MET A 119 -14.28 -3.19 -6.57
C MET A 119 -15.29 -4.16 -7.17
N LEU A 120 -16.10 -4.86 -6.36
CA LEU A 120 -17.16 -5.75 -6.85
C LEU A 120 -18.29 -4.96 -7.50
N LEU A 121 -18.73 -3.87 -6.88
CA LEU A 121 -19.75 -2.96 -7.41
C LEU A 121 -19.29 -2.23 -8.68
N GLY A 122 -17.97 -2.16 -8.91
CA GLY A 122 -17.41 -1.41 -10.04
C GLY A 122 -17.64 0.08 -9.95
N TRP A 123 -17.79 0.59 -8.73
CA TRP A 123 -17.97 2.01 -8.51
C TRP A 123 -16.69 2.75 -8.89
N GLN A 124 -16.86 3.85 -9.60
CA GLN A 124 -15.78 4.72 -10.06
C GLN A 124 -16.10 6.16 -9.66
N TYR A 125 -15.08 6.86 -9.18
CA TYR A 125 -15.22 8.27 -8.82
C TYR A 125 -15.37 9.14 -10.07
N LYS A 126 -16.52 9.81 -10.22
CA LYS A 126 -16.82 10.66 -11.40
C LYS A 126 -16.65 12.16 -11.14
N GLY A 127 -16.27 12.57 -9.93
CA GLY A 127 -16.15 13.97 -9.54
C GLY A 127 -14.92 14.68 -10.14
N PRO A 128 -14.77 16.00 -9.90
CA PRO A 128 -13.64 16.76 -10.40
C PRO A 128 -12.33 16.35 -9.70
N ARG A 129 -11.20 16.73 -10.31
CA ARG A 129 -9.84 16.60 -9.76
C ARG A 129 -9.26 17.99 -9.54
N ASN A 130 -9.92 18.76 -8.69
CA ASN A 130 -9.49 20.10 -8.34
C ASN A 130 -8.80 20.10 -6.97
N SER A 131 -8.36 21.27 -6.51
CA SER A 131 -7.67 21.39 -5.23
C SER A 131 -8.54 20.95 -4.05
N ALA A 132 -9.85 21.21 -4.06
CA ALA A 132 -10.75 20.81 -2.97
C ALA A 132 -10.88 19.29 -2.87
N THR A 133 -11.09 18.60 -4.00
CA THR A 133 -11.16 17.13 -4.03
C THR A 133 -9.80 16.50 -3.75
N GLY A 134 -8.70 17.15 -4.17
CA GLY A 134 -7.34 16.74 -3.85
C GLY A 134 -7.04 16.83 -2.35
N ILE A 135 -7.45 17.93 -1.69
CA ILE A 135 -7.33 18.11 -0.24
C ILE A 135 -8.12 17.03 0.49
N LEU A 136 -9.41 16.83 0.14
CA LEU A 136 -10.24 15.82 0.79
C LEU A 136 -9.68 14.40 0.60
N SER A 137 -9.26 14.08 -0.63
CA SER A 137 -8.65 12.79 -0.95
C SER A 137 -7.33 12.59 -0.20
N GLY A 138 -6.49 13.62 -0.13
CA GLY A 138 -5.25 13.60 0.65
C GLY A 138 -5.49 13.46 2.15
N ALA A 139 -6.51 14.14 2.69
CA ALA A 139 -6.88 14.03 4.09
C ALA A 139 -7.26 12.58 4.45
N ILE A 140 -8.22 12.02 3.72
CA ILE A 140 -8.69 10.64 3.91
C ILE A 140 -7.55 9.65 3.69
N GLY A 141 -6.83 9.78 2.58
CA GLY A 141 -5.71 8.91 2.24
C GLY A 141 -4.57 8.98 3.25
N GLY A 142 -4.27 10.17 3.78
CA GLY A 142 -3.25 10.35 4.81
C GLY A 142 -3.63 9.70 6.13
N VAL A 143 -4.85 9.93 6.64
CA VAL A 143 -5.33 9.26 7.87
C VAL A 143 -5.35 7.74 7.67
N VAL A 144 -5.91 7.25 6.57
CA VAL A 144 -6.01 5.81 6.28
C VAL A 144 -4.62 5.18 6.11
N HIS A 145 -3.68 5.86 5.47
CA HIS A 145 -2.33 5.33 5.33
C HIS A 145 -1.54 5.38 6.63
N GLY A 146 -1.61 6.48 7.38
CA GLY A 146 -0.95 6.59 8.68
C GLY A 146 -1.49 5.55 9.67
N TYR A 147 -2.81 5.33 9.67
CA TYR A 147 -3.45 4.40 10.58
C TYR A 147 -3.30 2.94 10.16
N LEU A 148 -3.52 2.64 8.89
CA LEU A 148 -3.66 1.25 8.40
C LEU A 148 -2.67 0.88 7.30
N GLY A 149 -1.79 1.77 6.83
CA GLY A 149 -0.84 1.50 5.74
C GLY A 149 -1.48 1.23 4.37
N MET A 150 -2.79 1.44 4.21
CA MET A 150 -3.60 0.84 3.13
C MET A 150 -4.25 1.82 2.14
N ALA A 151 -3.81 3.08 2.09
CA ALA A 151 -4.43 4.07 1.20
C ALA A 151 -4.24 3.84 -0.30
N GLY A 152 -3.47 2.83 -0.74
CA GLY A 152 -3.27 2.57 -2.16
C GLY A 152 -4.55 2.34 -2.96
N ALA A 153 -5.53 1.66 -2.37
CA ALA A 153 -6.84 1.48 -3.00
C ALA A 153 -7.69 2.76 -3.00
N TRP A 154 -7.53 3.61 -1.98
CA TRP A 154 -8.18 4.92 -1.95
C TRP A 154 -7.69 5.82 -3.09
N PHE A 155 -6.37 5.96 -3.23
CA PHE A 155 -5.80 6.80 -4.26
C PHE A 155 -5.95 6.20 -5.66
N SER A 156 -6.01 4.87 -5.80
CA SER A 156 -6.33 4.25 -7.08
C SER A 156 -7.76 4.59 -7.52
N LEU A 157 -8.75 4.53 -6.62
CA LEU A 157 -10.11 4.99 -6.91
C LEU A 157 -10.14 6.46 -7.30
N TYR A 158 -9.36 7.31 -6.63
CA TYR A 158 -9.34 8.75 -6.91
C TYR A 158 -8.72 9.09 -8.29
N TYR A 159 -7.52 8.57 -8.57
CA TYR A 159 -6.76 8.91 -9.78
C TYR A 159 -7.15 8.08 -11.02
N LEU A 160 -7.41 6.78 -10.87
CA LEU A 160 -7.72 5.89 -12.01
C LEU A 160 -9.15 6.03 -12.54
N SER A 161 -10.01 6.76 -11.83
CA SER A 161 -11.36 7.09 -12.32
C SER A 161 -11.39 8.37 -13.17
N GLY A 162 -10.22 8.95 -13.48
CA GLY A 162 -10.04 10.20 -14.20
C GLY A 162 -10.52 10.18 -15.66
N ARG A 163 -10.79 11.37 -16.21
CA ARG A 163 -10.94 11.56 -17.67
C ARG A 163 -9.60 11.80 -18.39
N GLU A 164 -8.54 11.95 -17.61
CA GLU A 164 -7.18 12.21 -18.11
C GLU A 164 -6.60 11.01 -18.86
N GLU A 165 -5.53 11.22 -19.62
CA GLU A 165 -4.76 10.12 -20.21
C GLU A 165 -4.32 9.12 -19.13
N ALA A 166 -4.46 7.82 -19.43
CA ALA A 166 -4.09 6.76 -18.49
C ALA A 166 -2.63 6.84 -18.01
N ARG A 167 -1.74 7.42 -18.82
CA ARG A 167 -0.35 7.70 -18.46
C ARG A 167 -0.24 8.70 -17.30
N ILE A 168 -1.03 9.78 -17.33
CA ILE A 168 -1.07 10.82 -16.30
C ILE A 168 -1.67 10.27 -15.02
N GLN A 169 -2.77 9.51 -15.12
CA GLN A 169 -3.41 8.88 -13.96
C GLN A 169 -2.45 7.95 -13.22
N ARG A 170 -1.72 7.11 -13.96
CA ARG A 170 -0.71 6.21 -13.40
C ARG A 170 0.47 6.97 -12.79
N ALA A 171 0.94 8.04 -13.44
CA ALA A 171 2.02 8.88 -12.88
C ALA A 171 1.59 9.54 -11.57
N ASN A 172 0.38 10.11 -11.51
CA ASN A 172 -0.20 10.73 -10.31
C ASN A 172 -0.36 9.70 -9.17
N LEU A 173 -0.88 8.52 -9.48
CA LEU A 173 -1.00 7.42 -8.50
C LEU A 173 0.37 6.99 -7.99
N TYR A 174 1.33 6.78 -8.89
CA TYR A 174 2.69 6.33 -8.55
C TYR A 174 3.39 7.31 -7.61
N ILE A 175 3.44 8.60 -7.96
CA ILE A 175 4.15 9.59 -7.15
C ILE A 175 3.45 9.81 -5.81
N THR A 176 2.11 9.74 -5.79
CA THR A 176 1.35 9.82 -4.54
C THR A 176 1.66 8.63 -3.63
N MET A 177 1.68 7.41 -4.18
CA MET A 177 2.02 6.20 -3.43
C MET A 177 3.44 6.20 -2.91
N LEU A 178 4.40 6.59 -3.73
CA LEU A 178 5.80 6.69 -3.32
C LEU A 178 5.96 7.69 -2.16
N THR A 179 5.32 8.85 -2.28
CA THR A 179 5.40 9.91 -1.26
C THR A 179 4.72 9.49 0.04
N VAL A 180 3.49 8.99 -0.04
CA VAL A 180 2.71 8.51 1.11
C VAL A 180 3.43 7.38 1.85
N SER A 181 4.04 6.44 1.10
CA SER A 181 4.80 5.34 1.68
C SER A 181 6.11 5.84 2.34
N ALA A 182 6.82 6.77 1.71
CA ALA A 182 8.02 7.38 2.29
C ALA A 182 7.67 8.11 3.60
N MET A 183 6.56 8.83 3.60
CA MET A 183 6.03 9.54 4.77
C MET A 183 5.67 8.63 5.94
N ALA A 184 5.24 7.39 5.69
CA ALA A 184 5.01 6.42 6.74
C ALA A 184 6.32 5.86 7.34
N VAL A 185 7.39 5.79 6.57
CA VAL A 185 8.65 5.15 6.98
C VAL A 185 9.62 6.13 7.62
N ILE A 186 9.76 7.34 7.06
CA ILE A 186 10.75 8.35 7.50
C ILE A 186 10.69 8.62 9.01
N PRO A 187 9.53 8.85 9.64
CA PRO A 187 9.47 9.10 11.08
C PRO A 187 10.06 7.96 11.91
N HIS A 188 9.82 6.71 11.52
CA HIS A 188 10.36 5.56 12.23
C HIS A 188 11.87 5.40 12.11
N ILE A 189 12.45 5.87 10.99
CA ILE A 189 13.90 5.94 10.80
C ILE A 189 14.50 7.05 11.66
N VAL A 190 13.91 8.26 11.63
CA VAL A 190 14.43 9.45 12.33
C VAL A 190 14.37 9.29 13.85
N VAL A 191 13.27 8.75 14.36
CA VAL A 191 13.08 8.51 15.81
C VAL A 191 13.81 7.23 16.27
N GLY A 192 14.27 6.39 15.33
CA GLY A 192 14.97 5.15 15.65
C GLY A 192 14.07 4.04 16.20
N THR A 193 12.75 4.14 15.99
CA THR A 193 11.78 3.11 16.43
C THR A 193 11.82 1.85 15.57
N MET A 194 12.47 1.90 14.41
CA MET A 194 12.64 0.73 13.54
C MET A 194 13.73 -0.18 14.11
N GLY A 195 13.30 -1.26 14.77
CA GLY A 195 14.20 -2.26 15.35
C GLY A 195 15.12 -2.91 14.32
N ARG A 196 16.28 -3.39 14.80
CA ARG A 196 17.29 -4.07 13.96
C ARG A 196 16.71 -5.24 13.16
N GLU A 197 15.80 -6.02 13.75
CA GLU A 197 15.15 -7.14 13.06
C GLU A 197 14.29 -6.68 11.89
N THR A 198 13.51 -5.61 12.07
CA THR A 198 12.65 -5.05 11.03
C THR A 198 13.48 -4.54 9.84
N TRP A 199 14.66 -3.97 10.10
CA TRP A 199 15.61 -3.60 9.04
C TRP A 199 16.10 -4.80 8.25
N ILE A 200 16.55 -5.86 8.95
CA ILE A 200 17.04 -7.08 8.31
C ILE A 200 15.94 -7.73 7.46
N ARG A 201 14.72 -7.85 8.01
CA ARG A 201 13.55 -8.37 7.29
C ARG A 201 13.23 -7.50 6.08
N GLY A 202 13.17 -6.18 6.26
CA GLY A 202 12.87 -5.21 5.20
C GLY A 202 13.83 -5.34 4.02
N ILE A 203 15.14 -5.32 4.28
CA ILE A 203 16.19 -5.47 3.26
C ILE A 203 16.07 -6.82 2.55
N ALA A 204 15.89 -7.91 3.29
CA ALA A 204 15.77 -9.25 2.72
C ALA A 204 14.53 -9.42 1.83
N LEU A 205 13.44 -8.69 2.13
CA LEU A 205 12.18 -8.75 1.38
C LEU A 205 12.16 -7.88 0.12
N VAL A 206 13.10 -6.93 -0.05
CA VAL A 206 13.15 -6.05 -1.23
C VAL A 206 13.23 -6.85 -2.53
N LEU A 207 14.15 -7.80 -2.61
CA LEU A 207 14.36 -8.58 -3.83
C LEU A 207 13.14 -9.46 -4.17
N PRO A 208 12.58 -10.26 -3.24
CA PRO A 208 11.32 -10.97 -3.46
C PRO A 208 10.19 -10.05 -3.95
N TYR A 209 10.01 -8.90 -3.31
CA TYR A 209 8.97 -7.95 -3.69
C TYR A 209 9.17 -7.40 -5.10
N ALA A 210 10.39 -6.99 -5.44
CA ALA A 210 10.72 -6.48 -6.77
C ALA A 210 10.52 -7.53 -7.87
N VAL A 211 10.95 -8.77 -7.64
CA VAL A 211 10.73 -9.89 -8.57
C VAL A 211 9.23 -10.13 -8.77
N ALA A 212 8.46 -10.15 -7.69
CA ALA A 212 7.02 -10.36 -7.77
C ALA A 212 6.29 -9.22 -8.52
N ILE A 213 6.69 -7.96 -8.31
CA ILE A 213 6.20 -6.81 -9.09
C ILE A 213 6.48 -7.02 -10.57
N TRP A 214 7.72 -7.37 -10.92
CA TRP A 214 8.11 -7.58 -12.31
C TRP A 214 7.32 -8.70 -12.97
N VAL A 215 7.15 -9.85 -12.29
CA VAL A 215 6.34 -10.97 -12.76
C VAL A 215 4.88 -10.53 -12.94
N GLY A 216 4.27 -9.90 -11.94
CA GLY A 216 2.89 -9.41 -11.99
C GLY A 216 2.66 -8.45 -13.17
N ALA A 217 3.57 -7.50 -13.37
CA ALA A 217 3.51 -6.56 -14.49
C ALA A 217 3.66 -7.26 -15.86
N ARG A 218 4.45 -8.33 -15.94
CA ARG A 218 4.62 -9.10 -17.19
C ARG A 218 3.34 -9.87 -17.55
N VAL A 219 2.69 -10.48 -16.56
CA VAL A 219 1.45 -11.26 -16.72
C VAL A 219 0.26 -10.35 -17.03
N PHE A 220 0.22 -9.13 -16.48
CA PHE A 220 -0.81 -8.14 -16.82
C PHE A 220 -0.87 -7.86 -18.33
N ARG A 221 0.28 -7.79 -19.01
CA ARG A 221 0.35 -7.51 -20.46
C ARG A 221 -0.27 -8.60 -21.33
N THR A 222 -0.48 -9.80 -20.80
CA THR A 222 -0.98 -10.97 -21.55
C THR A 222 -2.37 -11.43 -21.14
N THR A 223 -2.99 -10.78 -20.15
CA THR A 223 -4.24 -11.27 -19.52
C THR A 223 -5.42 -10.35 -19.83
N SER A 224 -6.62 -10.93 -20.01
CA SER A 224 -7.85 -10.15 -20.15
C SER A 224 -8.31 -9.56 -18.80
N ASP A 225 -8.70 -8.29 -18.83
CA ASP A 225 -8.95 -7.44 -17.64
C ASP A 225 -10.03 -8.00 -16.67
N GLN A 226 -11.00 -8.78 -17.19
CA GLN A 226 -12.14 -9.27 -16.42
C GLN A 226 -11.82 -10.45 -15.49
N SER A 227 -11.03 -11.43 -15.94
CA SER A 227 -10.73 -12.63 -15.16
C SER A 227 -9.89 -12.30 -13.94
N TYR A 228 -8.92 -11.40 -14.10
CA TYR A 228 -8.08 -10.97 -12.99
C TYR A 228 -8.86 -10.20 -11.93
N ARG A 229 -9.71 -9.26 -12.34
CA ARG A 229 -10.48 -8.46 -11.38
C ARG A 229 -11.28 -9.35 -10.44
N ARG A 230 -11.85 -10.46 -10.92
CA ARG A 230 -12.54 -11.45 -10.07
C ARG A 230 -11.58 -12.13 -9.09
N VAL A 231 -10.42 -12.61 -9.55
CA VAL A 231 -9.43 -13.27 -8.68
C VAL A 231 -8.92 -12.32 -7.59
N ALA A 232 -8.59 -11.08 -7.95
CA ALA A 232 -8.13 -10.07 -7.00
C ALA A 232 -9.21 -9.75 -5.95
N ILE A 233 -10.48 -9.62 -6.33
CA ILE A 233 -11.58 -9.41 -5.39
C ILE A 233 -11.70 -10.59 -4.43
N TRP A 234 -11.73 -11.83 -4.92
CA TRP A 234 -11.84 -13.01 -4.05
C TRP A 234 -10.66 -13.15 -3.08
N LEU A 235 -9.46 -12.83 -3.54
CA LEU A 235 -8.28 -12.79 -2.68
C LEU A 235 -8.45 -11.74 -1.56
N LEU A 236 -8.86 -10.52 -1.91
CA LEU A 236 -9.08 -9.46 -0.93
C LEU A 236 -10.21 -9.81 0.05
N VAL A 237 -11.30 -10.44 -0.41
CA VAL A 237 -12.37 -10.91 0.47
C VAL A 237 -11.84 -11.96 1.46
N ALA A 238 -11.07 -12.93 0.99
CA ALA A 238 -10.49 -13.96 1.86
C ALA A 238 -9.56 -13.36 2.93
N ILE A 239 -8.70 -12.40 2.54
CA ILE A 239 -7.81 -11.68 3.46
C ILE A 239 -8.61 -10.82 4.44
N GLY A 240 -9.61 -10.09 3.94
CA GLY A 240 -10.44 -9.22 4.76
C GLY A 240 -11.20 -9.99 5.83
N LEU A 241 -11.79 -11.13 5.48
CA LEU A 241 -12.49 -12.00 6.43
C LEU A 241 -11.54 -12.62 7.45
N SER A 242 -10.39 -13.14 7.02
CA SER A 242 -9.45 -13.79 7.95
C SER A 242 -8.92 -12.82 9.00
N VAL A 243 -8.74 -11.55 8.64
CA VAL A 243 -8.19 -10.53 9.53
C VAL A 243 -9.28 -9.88 10.40
N ALA A 244 -10.51 -9.73 9.88
CA ALA A 244 -11.61 -9.11 10.62
C ALA A 244 -12.13 -9.94 11.80
N ILE A 245 -11.88 -11.26 11.80
CA ILE A 245 -12.41 -12.20 12.81
C ILE A 245 -11.44 -12.37 14.01
N VAL A 246 -10.19 -11.93 13.88
CA VAL A 246 -9.15 -11.96 14.94
C VAL A 246 -9.34 -10.78 15.88
#